data_AF-A0A1A2DCH5-F1
#
_entry.id   AF-A0A1A2DCH5-F1
#
_cell.length_a   1.000
_cell.length_b   1.000
_cell.length_c   1.000
_cell.angle_alpha   90.00
_cell.angle_beta   90.00
_cell.angle_gamma   90.00
#
_symmetry.space_group_name_H-M   'P 1'
#
loop_
_entity.id
_entity.type
_entity.pdbx_description
1 polymer ?
#
loop_
_entity_poly.entity_id
_entity_poly.type
_entity_poly.pdbx_seq_one_letter_code
_entity_poly.pdbx_strand_id
1 'polypeptide(L)'
;MSTPRLRESNDSFLRFALRTDALASGLMGVAGVALAGWLAETSGTPIAFEYTVSAVFIAFAIGVFALAALPTVKATGTVIAIGNVAYTVATVVFVLADVFPLTTAGVVLTLATGVYTLIMAELQYQGIRRINR
;
A
#
# COMPACT_ATOMS: atom_id res chain seq x y z
N MET A 1 -13.54 1.99 37.40
CA MET A 1 -12.63 1.24 36.52
C MET A 1 -13.48 0.60 35.43
N SER A 2 -13.82 1.34 34.38
CA SER A 2 -14.62 0.82 33.26
C SER A 2 -13.71 0.01 32.36
N THR A 3 -14.05 -1.24 32.08
CA THR A 3 -13.36 -2.10 31.13
C THR A 3 -13.69 -1.67 29.69
N PRO A 4 -12.76 -1.04 28.94
CA PRO A 4 -12.93 -0.87 27.51
C PRO A 4 -12.42 -2.16 26.86
N ARG A 5 -13.29 -3.09 26.44
CA ARG A 5 -12.80 -4.35 25.82
C ARG A 5 -13.56 -4.88 24.61
N LEU A 6 -14.75 -4.39 24.28
CA LEU A 6 -15.51 -4.93 23.14
C LEU A 6 -15.28 -4.14 21.84
N ARG A 7 -15.21 -2.81 21.90
CA ARG A 7 -14.95 -1.96 20.71
C ARG A 7 -13.51 -2.04 20.20
N GLU A 8 -12.53 -2.07 21.11
CA GLU A 8 -11.10 -2.23 20.77
C GLU A 8 -10.78 -3.59 20.17
N SER A 9 -11.54 -4.64 20.54
CA SER A 9 -11.32 -5.98 19.99
C SER A 9 -11.73 -6.05 18.51
N ASN A 10 -12.87 -5.43 18.15
CA ASN A 10 -13.41 -5.50 16.80
C ASN A 10 -12.59 -4.72 15.75
N ASP A 11 -11.95 -3.60 16.12
CA ASP A 11 -11.14 -2.80 15.17
C ASP A 11 -9.64 -3.14 15.18
N SER A 12 -9.18 -3.93 16.14
CA SER A 12 -7.77 -4.33 16.31
C SER A 12 -7.13 -4.91 15.04
N PHE A 13 -7.83 -5.82 14.35
CA PHE A 13 -7.32 -6.43 13.12
C PHE A 13 -7.21 -5.43 11.97
N LEU A 14 -8.17 -4.50 11.85
CA LEU A 14 -8.10 -3.44 10.84
C LEU A 14 -6.93 -2.48 11.13
N ARG A 15 -6.71 -2.13 12.41
CA ARG A 15 -5.54 -1.32 12.81
C ARG A 15 -4.23 -2.02 12.50
N PHE A 16 -4.16 -3.33 12.75
CA PHE A 16 -3.00 -4.14 12.41
C PHE A 16 -2.76 -4.10 10.89
N ALA A 17 -3.78 -4.40 10.07
CA ALA A 17 -3.67 -4.37 8.61
C ALA A 17 -3.20 -3.00 8.08
N LEU A 18 -3.76 -1.90 8.60
CA LEU A 18 -3.35 -0.54 8.22
C LEU A 18 -1.89 -0.24 8.61
N ARG A 19 -1.45 -0.65 9.80
CA ARG A 19 -0.07 -0.44 10.24
C ARG A 19 0.92 -1.29 9.45
N THR A 20 0.57 -2.54 9.16
CA THR A 20 1.40 -3.43 8.34
C THR A 20 1.55 -2.88 6.93
N ASP A 21 0.46 -2.41 6.31
CA ASP A 21 0.49 -1.78 5.00
C ASP A 21 1.35 -0.50 5.00
N ALA A 22 1.17 0.36 6.01
CA ALA A 22 1.99 1.57 6.17
C ALA A 22 3.48 1.24 6.31
N LEU A 23 3.84 0.26 7.14
CA LEU A 23 5.24 -0.14 7.34
C LEU A 23 5.85 -0.74 6.08
N ALA A 24 5.14 -1.66 5.41
CA ALA A 24 5.63 -2.28 4.19
C ALA A 24 5.77 -1.24 3.05
N SER A 25 4.78 -0.36 2.89
CA SER A 25 4.85 0.75 1.92
C SER A 25 6.00 1.71 2.22
N GLY A 26 6.21 2.06 3.49
CA GLY A 26 7.30 2.94 3.91
C GLY A 26 8.67 2.31 3.65
N LEU A 27 8.83 1.02 3.96
CA LEU A 27 10.05 0.28 3.66
C LEU A 27 10.32 0.21 2.16
N MET A 28 9.30 -0.08 1.35
CA MET A 28 9.43 -0.09 -0.12
C MET A 28 9.80 1.29 -0.65
N GLY A 29 9.19 2.36 -0.15
CA GLY A 29 9.53 3.73 -0.56
C GLY A 29 10.96 4.12 -0.18
N VAL A 30 11.40 3.85 1.06
CA VAL A 30 12.78 4.12 1.49
C VAL A 30 13.80 3.31 0.69
N ALA A 31 13.54 2.01 0.50
CA ALA A 31 14.38 1.16 -0.33
C ALA A 31 14.40 1.64 -1.79
N GLY A 32 13.25 2.08 -2.31
CA GLY A 32 13.12 2.64 -3.66
C GLY A 32 13.96 3.90 -3.86
N VAL A 33 14.00 4.82 -2.88
CA VAL A 33 14.91 5.98 -2.94
C VAL A 33 16.37 5.54 -2.99
N ALA A 34 16.77 4.59 -2.14
CA ALA A 34 18.14 4.10 -2.08
C ALA A 34 18.57 3.34 -3.35
N LEU A 35 17.62 2.63 -3.97
CA LEU A 35 17.85 1.75 -5.12
C LEU A 35 17.38 2.35 -6.45
N ALA A 36 16.97 3.62 -6.50
CA ALA A 36 16.29 4.22 -7.65
C ALA A 36 17.05 4.06 -8.97
N GLY A 37 18.37 4.25 -8.96
CA GLY A 37 19.20 4.06 -10.15
C GLY A 37 19.20 2.62 -10.66
N TRP A 38 19.41 1.66 -9.73
CA TRP A 38 19.38 0.23 -10.06
C TRP A 38 17.98 -0.21 -10.53
N LEU A 39 16.93 0.28 -9.88
CA LEU A 39 15.54 0.03 -10.27
C LEU A 39 15.31 0.54 -11.69
N ALA A 40 15.65 1.80 -11.99
CA ALA A 40 15.46 2.41 -13.30
C ALA A 40 16.18 1.64 -14.42
N GLU A 41 17.45 1.29 -14.20
CA GLU A 41 18.23 0.49 -15.17
C GLU A 41 17.64 -0.91 -15.37
N THR A 42 17.22 -1.56 -14.28
CA THR A 42 16.72 -2.94 -14.34
C THR A 42 15.29 -3.00 -14.87
N SER A 43 14.44 -2.04 -14.54
CA SER A 43 13.02 -2.02 -14.87
C SER A 43 12.72 -1.41 -16.24
N GLY A 44 13.62 -0.59 -16.78
CA GLY A 44 13.39 0.15 -18.02
C GLY A 44 12.59 1.44 -17.82
N THR A 45 12.58 1.99 -16.61
CA THR A 45 11.90 3.26 -16.28
C THR A 45 12.88 4.41 -16.14
N PRO A 46 12.41 5.67 -16.21
CA PRO A 46 13.23 6.83 -15.86
C PRO A 46 13.53 6.86 -14.35
N ILE A 47 14.75 7.20 -13.95
CA ILE A 47 15.12 7.34 -12.53
C ILE A 47 14.25 8.36 -11.77
N ALA A 48 13.81 9.43 -12.44
CA ALA A 48 12.89 10.42 -11.86
C ALA A 48 11.52 9.81 -11.54
N PHE A 49 11.06 8.84 -12.32
CA PHE A 49 9.82 8.11 -12.06
C PHE A 49 9.95 7.25 -10.81
N GLU A 50 11.06 6.51 -10.65
CA GLU A 50 11.31 5.69 -9.46
C GLU A 50 11.40 6.54 -8.18
N TYR A 51 12.04 7.70 -8.22
CA TYR A 51 12.02 8.63 -7.09
C TYR A 51 10.61 9.14 -6.78
N THR A 52 9.81 9.41 -7.81
CA THR A 52 8.43 9.89 -7.63
C THR A 52 7.55 8.83 -6.97
N VAL A 53 7.60 7.59 -7.47
CA VAL A 53 6.88 6.45 -6.87
C VAL A 53 7.33 6.23 -5.43
N SER A 54 8.64 6.25 -5.19
CA SER A 54 9.20 6.09 -3.84
C SER A 54 8.70 7.18 -2.87
N ALA A 55 8.68 8.44 -3.30
CA ALA A 55 8.17 9.55 -2.52
C ALA A 55 6.67 9.40 -2.21
N VAL A 56 5.87 8.96 -3.18
CA VAL A 56 4.44 8.67 -2.99
C VAL A 56 4.24 7.55 -1.95
N PHE A 57 5.04 6.48 -1.99
CA PHE A 57 4.96 5.39 -1.02
C PHE A 57 5.31 5.84 0.40
N ILE A 58 6.34 6.68 0.54
CA ILE A 58 6.70 7.27 1.84
C ILE A 58 5.57 8.17 2.36
N ALA A 59 5.01 9.04 1.52
CA ALA A 59 3.92 9.92 1.90
C ALA A 59 2.65 9.13 2.29
N PHE A 60 2.32 8.09 1.52
CA PHE A 60 1.24 7.16 1.81
C PHE A 60 1.45 6.46 3.16
N ALA A 61 2.64 5.92 3.40
CA ALA A 61 2.99 5.26 4.66
C ALA A 61 2.80 6.17 5.88
N ILE A 62 3.31 7.41 5.80
CA ILE A 62 3.13 8.42 6.86
C ILE A 62 1.65 8.70 7.09
N GLY A 63 0.90 8.94 6.01
CA GLY A 63 -0.54 9.24 6.07
C GLY A 63 -1.34 8.09 6.68
N VAL A 64 -1.15 6.86 6.21
CA VAL A 64 -1.87 5.68 6.71
C VAL A 64 -1.50 5.40 8.16
N PHE A 65 -0.23 5.52 8.54
CA PHE A 65 0.21 5.32 9.92
C PHE A 65 -0.45 6.32 10.88
N ALA A 66 -0.52 7.60 10.47
CA ALA A 66 -1.22 8.64 11.24
C ALA A 66 -2.72 8.36 11.33
N LEU A 67 -3.37 7.98 10.23
CA LEU A 67 -4.80 7.67 10.20
C LEU A 67 -5.13 6.41 11.02
N ALA A 68 -4.22 5.45 11.13
CA ALA A 68 -4.37 4.27 11.98
C ALA A 68 -4.34 4.58 13.48
N ALA A 69 -3.91 5.78 13.88
CA ALA A 69 -3.96 6.27 15.26
C ALA A 69 -5.29 6.92 15.65
N LEU A 70 -6.21 7.13 14.69
CA LEU A 70 -7.50 7.77 14.97
C LEU A 70 -8.40 6.92 15.88
N PRO A 71 -9.38 7.54 16.59
CA PRO A 71 -10.32 6.82 17.45
C PRO A 71 -11.20 5.81 16.71
N THR A 72 -11.50 6.07 15.44
CA THR A 72 -12.28 5.18 14.57
C THR A 72 -11.57 4.98 13.24
N VAL A 73 -11.34 3.73 12.84
CA VAL A 73 -10.56 3.39 11.65
C VAL A 73 -11.38 2.77 10.52
N LYS A 74 -12.70 2.59 10.68
CA LYS A 74 -13.54 1.92 9.68
C LYS A 74 -13.61 2.68 8.35
N ALA A 75 -13.87 3.99 8.40
CA ALA A 75 -13.94 4.84 7.21
C ALA A 75 -12.56 4.90 6.52
N THR A 76 -11.50 5.15 7.31
CA THR A 76 -10.11 5.08 6.86
C THR A 76 -9.80 3.77 6.16
N GLY A 77 -10.07 2.64 6.82
CA GLY A 77 -9.82 1.31 6.25
C GLY A 77 -10.52 1.08 4.93
N THR A 78 -11.74 1.61 4.78
CA THR A 78 -12.49 1.51 3.52
C THR A 78 -11.81 2.30 2.41
N VAL A 79 -11.40 3.53 2.70
CA VAL A 79 -10.70 4.39 1.73
C VAL A 79 -9.35 3.77 1.32
N ILE A 80 -8.56 3.30 2.28
CA ILE A 80 -7.26 2.66 2.00
C ILE A 80 -7.43 1.36 1.21
N ALA A 81 -8.44 0.53 1.53
CA ALA A 81 -8.72 -0.69 0.77
C ALA A 81 -9.07 -0.39 -0.69
N ILE A 82 -9.93 0.62 -0.93
CA ILE A 82 -10.27 1.06 -2.28
C ILE A 82 -9.03 1.61 -3.00
N GLY A 83 -8.22 2.42 -2.32
CA GLY A 83 -6.98 2.96 -2.87
C GLY A 83 -6.00 1.85 -3.28
N ASN A 84 -5.84 0.83 -2.46
CA ASN A 84 -5.02 -0.33 -2.77
C ASN A 84 -5.53 -1.12 -3.98
N VAL A 85 -6.85 -1.37 -4.07
CA VAL A 85 -7.43 -2.00 -5.27
C VAL A 85 -7.21 -1.12 -6.52
N ALA A 86 -7.41 0.19 -6.40
CA ALA A 86 -7.17 1.11 -7.50
C ALA A 86 -5.70 1.11 -7.94
N TYR A 87 -4.76 1.06 -6.98
CA TYR A 87 -3.33 0.93 -7.26
C TYR A 87 -3.01 -0.39 -7.94
N THR A 88 -3.57 -1.52 -7.47
CA THR A 88 -3.45 -2.81 -8.14
C THR A 88 -3.87 -2.72 -9.61
N VAL A 89 -5.05 -2.16 -9.88
CA VAL A 89 -5.53 -1.96 -11.26
C VAL A 89 -4.58 -1.06 -12.04
N ALA A 90 -4.10 0.03 -11.43
CA ALA A 90 -3.15 0.94 -12.07
C ALA A 90 -1.85 0.25 -12.47
N THR A 91 -1.31 -0.68 -11.65
CA THR A 91 -0.09 -1.45 -12.03
C THR A 91 -0.32 -2.33 -13.25
N VAL A 92 -1.48 -2.98 -13.36
CA VAL A 92 -1.84 -3.79 -14.52
C VAL A 92 -2.02 -2.91 -15.76
N VAL A 93 -2.76 -1.80 -15.63
CA VAL A 93 -2.96 -0.85 -16.73
C VAL A 93 -1.63 -0.26 -17.19
N PHE A 94 -0.73 0.08 -16.26
CA PHE A 94 0.58 0.64 -16.58
C PHE A 94 1.43 -0.31 -17.43
N VAL A 95 1.43 -1.61 -17.10
CA VAL A 95 2.10 -2.64 -17.90
C VAL A 95 1.44 -2.80 -19.28
N LEU A 96 0.11 -2.85 -19.34
CA LEU A 96 -0.61 -3.07 -20.60
C LEU A 96 -0.61 -1.85 -21.53
N ALA A 97 -0.51 -0.65 -20.97
CA ALA A 97 -0.47 0.60 -21.72
C ALA A 97 0.92 0.90 -22.32
N ASP A 98 1.93 0.10 -21.98
CA ASP A 98 3.30 0.17 -22.52
C ASP A 98 3.90 1.59 -22.46
N VAL A 99 3.62 2.28 -21.34
CA VAL A 99 4.01 3.69 -21.14
C VAL A 99 5.53 3.88 -21.15
N PHE A 100 6.25 2.86 -20.68
CA PHE A 100 7.71 2.77 -20.71
C PHE A 100 8.14 1.44 -21.33
N PRO A 101 9.36 1.36 -21.89
CA PRO A 101 9.91 0.12 -22.42
C PRO A 101 10.35 -0.80 -21.28
N LEU A 102 9.38 -1.33 -20.53
CA LEU A 102 9.64 -2.15 -19.36
C LEU A 102 10.38 -3.43 -19.75
N THR A 103 11.41 -3.77 -18.99
CA THR A 103 12.02 -5.10 -19.09
C THR A 103 11.09 -6.15 -18.48
N THR A 104 11.37 -7.43 -18.71
CA THR A 104 10.67 -8.52 -17.99
C THR A 104 10.77 -8.35 -16.47
N ALA A 105 11.91 -7.90 -15.96
CA ALA A 105 12.09 -7.63 -14.54
C ALA A 105 11.22 -6.45 -14.08
N GLY A 106 11.14 -5.37 -14.88
CA GLY A 106 10.26 -4.23 -14.63
C GLY A 106 8.79 -4.64 -14.54
N VAL A 107 8.31 -5.43 -15.50
CA VAL A 107 6.94 -5.98 -15.48
C VAL A 107 6.69 -6.79 -14.20
N VAL A 108 7.61 -7.71 -13.85
CA VAL A 108 7.47 -8.53 -12.64
C VAL A 108 7.45 -7.67 -11.38
N LEU A 109 8.36 -6.70 -11.26
CA LEU A 109 8.42 -5.79 -10.11
C LEU A 109 7.14 -4.97 -9.99
N THR A 110 6.67 -4.37 -11.08
CA THR A 110 5.42 -3.59 -11.10
C THR A 110 4.23 -4.46 -10.70
N LEU A 111 4.06 -5.63 -11.31
CA LEU A 111 2.94 -6.52 -10.97
C LEU A 111 3.05 -7.09 -9.55
N ALA A 112 4.26 -7.32 -9.03
CA ALA A 112 4.47 -7.73 -7.65
C ALA A 112 3.98 -6.64 -6.66
N THR A 113 4.22 -5.36 -6.95
CA THR A 113 3.62 -4.27 -6.14
C THR A 113 2.08 -4.25 -6.25
N GLY A 114 1.52 -4.59 -7.41
CA GLY A 114 0.09 -4.79 -7.60
C GLY A 114 -0.47 -5.92 -6.73
N VAL A 115 0.17 -7.09 -6.74
CA VAL A 115 -0.23 -8.23 -5.90
C VAL A 115 -0.14 -7.88 -4.42
N TYR A 116 0.94 -7.21 -4.01
CA TYR A 116 1.08 -6.70 -2.64
C TYR A 116 -0.10 -5.82 -2.22
N THR A 117 -0.44 -4.81 -3.03
CA THR A 117 -1.54 -3.90 -2.70
C THR A 117 -2.88 -4.62 -2.63
N LEU A 118 -3.11 -5.62 -3.51
CA LEU A 118 -4.31 -6.44 -3.45
C LEU A 118 -4.41 -7.26 -2.17
N ILE A 119 -3.30 -7.85 -1.71
CA ILE A 119 -3.26 -8.58 -0.43
C ILE A 119 -3.60 -7.62 0.72
N MET A 120 -3.05 -6.41 0.73
CA MET A 120 -3.36 -5.42 1.77
C MET A 120 -4.82 -4.96 1.72
N ALA A 121 -5.39 -4.75 0.54
CA ALA A 121 -6.80 -4.44 0.36
C ALA A 121 -7.70 -5.54 0.95
N GLU A 122 -7.37 -6.82 0.70
CA GLU A 122 -8.12 -7.94 1.25
C GLU A 122 -8.05 -8.00 2.78
N LEU A 123 -6.86 -7.80 3.37
CA LEU A 123 -6.71 -7.74 4.83
C LEU A 123 -7.54 -6.59 5.44
N GLN A 124 -7.53 -5.43 4.81
CA GLN A 124 -8.33 -4.27 5.25
C GLN A 124 -9.83 -4.55 5.12
N TYR A 125 -10.26 -5.15 4.01
CA TYR A 125 -11.64 -5.55 3.78
C TYR A 125 -12.13 -6.55 4.84
N GLN A 126 -11.34 -7.58 5.15
CA GLN A 126 -11.65 -8.53 6.21
C GLN A 126 -11.78 -7.84 7.58
N GLY A 127 -10.91 -6.87 7.89
CA GLY A 127 -11.02 -6.07 9.10
C GLY A 127 -12.30 -5.26 9.18
N ILE A 128 -12.71 -4.62 8.09
CA ILE A 128 -13.97 -3.89 8.01
C ILE A 128 -15.16 -4.83 8.24
N ARG A 129 -15.15 -6.02 7.64
CA ARG A 129 -16.24 -7.00 7.83
C ARG A 129 -16.34 -7.51 9.27
N ARG A 130 -15.22 -7.65 9.99
CA ARG A 130 -15.22 -8.06 11.39
C ARG A 130 -15.81 -7.01 12.32
N ILE A 131 -15.65 -5.73 12.02
CA ILE A 131 -16.26 -4.63 12.80
C ILE A 131 -17.79 -4.64 12.69
N ASN A 132 -18.33 -5.12 11.56
CA ASN A 132 -19.76 -5.16 11.29
C ASN A 132 -20.48 -6.43 11.77
N ARG A 133 -19.73 -7.39 12.34
CA ARG A 133 -20.27 -8.59 12.98
C ARG A 133 -20.40 -8.33 14.48
#